data_AF-A0A1V5V7B3-F1
#
_entry.id   AF-A0A1V5V7B3-F1
#
_cell.length_a   1.000
_cell.length_b   1.000
_cell.length_c   1.000
_cell.angle_alpha   90.00
_cell.angle_beta   90.00
_cell.angle_gamma   90.00
#
_symmetry.space_group_name_H-M   'P 1'
#
loop_
_entity.id
_entity.type
_entity.pdbx_description
1 polymer ?
#
loop_
_entity_poly.entity_id
_entity_poly.type
_entity_poly.pdbx_seq_one_letter_code
_entity_poly.pdbx_strand_id
1 'polypeptide(L)' 'MALKLSTEETNLRKLTRSPIPMNFVKKKNGCWNHQDWLDFLEYLKGKNYFPIDSDRVGLLLEEKKAQYLALKNK' A
#
# COMPACT_ATOMS: atom_id res chain seq x y z
N MET A 1 -17.90 23.01 -1.47
CA MET A 1 -16.58 23.09 -2.13
C MET A 1 -16.05 21.68 -2.34
N ALA A 2 -15.91 21.22 -3.59
CA ALA A 2 -15.21 19.97 -3.87
C ALA A 2 -13.71 20.22 -3.73
N LEU A 3 -13.10 19.72 -2.66
CA LEU A 3 -11.64 19.72 -2.52
C LEU A 3 -11.08 18.90 -3.69
N LYS A 4 -10.35 19.55 -4.60
CA LYS A 4 -9.55 18.85 -5.61
C LYS A 4 -8.51 18.04 -4.85
N LEU A 5 -8.69 16.73 -4.81
CA LEU A 5 -7.71 15.81 -4.25
C LEU A 5 -6.42 15.96 -5.07
N SER A 6 -5.28 16.09 -4.40
CA SER A 6 -3.99 16.08 -5.06
C SER A 6 -3.79 14.77 -5.84
N THR A 7 -2.94 14.78 -6.87
CA THR A 7 -2.66 13.59 -7.70
C THR A 7 -2.22 12.40 -6.83
N GLU A 8 -1.38 12.66 -5.83
CA GLU A 8 -0.94 11.71 -4.80
C GLU A 8 -2.10 11.07 -4.03
N GLU A 9 -3.11 11.84 -3.62
CA GLU A 9 -4.24 11.34 -2.84
C GLU A 9 -5.21 10.55 -3.72
N THR A 10 -5.35 10.95 -4.99
CA THR A 10 -6.11 10.18 -5.99
C THR A 10 -5.46 8.83 -6.25
N ASN A 11 -4.13 8.80 -6.39
CA ASN A 11 -3.37 7.56 -6.59
C ASN A 11 -3.40 6.66 -5.36
N LEU A 12 -3.28 7.23 -4.16
CA LEU A 12 -3.42 6.49 -2.91
C LEU A 12 -4.82 5.89 -2.77
N ARG A 13 -5.89 6.65 -3.04
CA ARG A 13 -7.27 6.13 -3.02
C ARG A 13 -7.46 4.97 -4.01
N LYS A 14 -6.87 5.06 -5.20
CA LYS A 14 -6.86 3.95 -6.16
C LYS A 14 -6.12 2.73 -5.59
N LEU A 15 -4.96 2.94 -4.97
CA LEU A 15 -4.17 1.87 -4.36
C LEU A 15 -4.93 1.18 -3.21
N THR A 16 -5.58 1.92 -2.33
CA THR A 16 -6.37 1.38 -1.20
C THR A 16 -7.51 0.48 -1.66
N ARG A 17 -8.13 0.79 -2.80
CA ARG A 17 -9.19 -0.03 -3.41
C ARG A 17 -8.65 -1.23 -4.18
N SER A 18 -7.35 -1.26 -4.44
CA SER A 18 -6.70 -2.34 -5.19
C SER A 18 -6.36 -3.50 -4.24
N PRO A 19 -6.27 -4.74 -4.74
CA PRO A 19 -5.78 -5.87 -3.94
C PRO A 19 -4.26 -5.81 -3.70
N ILE A 20 -3.55 -4.88 -4.34
CA ILE A 20 -2.09 -4.75 -4.32
C ILE A 20 -1.51 -4.70 -2.89
N PRO A 21 -1.99 -3.84 -1.98
CA PRO A 21 -1.42 -3.74 -0.62
C PRO A 21 -1.61 -5.05 0.16
N MET A 22 -2.81 -5.64 0.10
CA MET A 22 -3.10 -6.90 0.79
C MET A 22 -2.31 -8.07 0.20
N ASN A 23 -2.13 -8.12 -1.13
CA ASN A 23 -1.33 -9.16 -1.79
C ASN A 23 0.14 -9.05 -1.42
N PHE A 24 0.69 -7.84 -1.30
CA PHE A 24 2.05 -7.62 -0.83
C PHE A 24 2.24 -8.16 0.59
N VAL A 25 1.36 -7.77 1.52
CA VAL A 25 1.36 -8.27 2.91
C VAL A 25 1.29 -9.79 2.95
N LYS A 26 0.38 -10.42 2.21
CA LYS A 26 0.25 -11.89 2.14
C LYS A 26 1.52 -12.56 1.58
N LYS A 27 2.06 -12.04 0.48
CA LYS A 27 3.29 -12.57 -0.16
C LYS A 27 4.49 -12.50 0.79
N LYS A 28 4.54 -11.46 1.63
CA LYS A 28 5.56 -11.24 2.66
C LYS A 28 5.18 -11.84 4.02
N ASN A 29 4.04 -12.53 4.13
CA ASN A 29 3.52 -13.12 5.35
C ASN A 29 3.45 -12.13 6.53
N GLY A 30 3.20 -10.85 6.26
CA GLY A 30 3.17 -9.77 7.25
C GLY A 30 4.53 -9.24 7.71
N CYS A 31 5.64 -9.71 7.12
CA CYS A 31 7.01 -9.28 7.44
C CYS A 31 7.78 -8.92 6.17
N TRP A 32 8.19 -7.66 6.03
CA TRP A 32 9.03 -7.20 4.93
C TRP A 32 10.18 -6.35 5.46
N ASN A 33 11.30 -6.37 4.75
CA ASN A 33 12.46 -5.56 5.07
C ASN A 33 12.47 -4.23 4.28
N HIS A 34 13.54 -3.45 4.41
CA HIS A 34 13.68 -2.19 3.68
C HIS A 34 13.78 -2.40 2.15
N GLN A 35 14.44 -3.46 1.70
CA GLN A 35 14.56 -3.74 0.25
C GLN A 35 13.19 -4.08 -0.35
N ASP A 36 12.41 -4.93 0.32
CA ASP A 36 11.04 -5.28 -0.07
C ASP A 36 10.13 -4.06 -0.17
N TRP A 37 10.36 -3.08 0.70
CA TRP A 37 9.67 -1.79 0.67
C TRP A 37 10.04 -0.98 -0.57
N LEU A 38 11.33 -0.86 -0.88
CA LEU A 38 11.79 -0.15 -2.08
C LEU A 38 11.26 -0.81 -3.36
N ASP A 39 11.37 -2.15 -3.47
CA ASP A 39 10.83 -2.93 -4.59
C ASP A 39 9.31 -2.70 -4.76
N PHE A 40 8.58 -2.58 -3.66
CA PHE A 40 7.15 -2.28 -3.70
C PHE A 40 6.87 -0.87 -4.23
N LEU A 41 7.63 0.13 -3.80
CA LEU A 41 7.51 1.51 -4.32
C LEU A 41 7.84 1.59 -5.81
N GLU A 42 8.88 0.90 -6.27
CA GLU A 42 9.22 0.82 -7.69
C GLU A 42 8.11 0.13 -8.50
N TYR A 43 7.53 -0.94 -7.96
CA TYR A 43 6.38 -1.59 -8.57
C TYR A 43 5.19 -0.64 -8.71
N LEU A 44 4.89 0.17 -7.69
CA LEU A 44 3.82 1.18 -7.76
C LEU A 44 4.11 2.25 -8.81
N LYS A 45 5.37 2.67 -8.95
CA LYS A 45 5.82 3.61 -9.97
C LYS A 45 5.60 3.07 -11.38
N GLY A 46 5.93 1.80 -11.63
CA GLY A 46 5.68 1.13 -12.91
C GLY A 46 4.20 0.89 -13.24
N LYS A 47 3.31 0.98 -12.25
CA LYS A 47 1.86 0.76 -12.38
C LYS A 47 1.03 2.06 -12.45
N ASN A 48 1.66 3.21 -12.67
CA ASN A 48 1.01 4.54 -12.74
C ASN A 48 0.33 4.98 -11.42
N TYR A 49 0.83 4.51 -10.28
CA TYR A 49 0.42 5.07 -8.99
C TYR A 49 1.29 6.27 -8.58
N PHE A 50 2.29 6.67 -9.37
CA PHE A 50 3.16 7.80 -9.05
C PHE A 50 2.62 9.11 -9.65
N PRO A 51 2.74 10.27 -8.96
CA PRO A 51 3.28 10.46 -7.61
C PRO A 51 2.37 9.87 -6.52
N ILE A 52 2.95 9.37 -5.43
CA ILE A 52 2.25 8.85 -4.25
C ILE A 52 3.04 9.15 -2.98
N ASP A 53 2.32 9.43 -1.91
CA ASP A 53 2.87 9.62 -0.56
C ASP A 53 3.31 8.27 0.01
N SER A 54 4.62 8.08 0.15
CA SER A 54 5.23 6.85 0.67
C SER A 54 4.88 6.58 2.14
N ASP A 55 4.77 7.61 2.97
CA ASP A 55 4.41 7.47 4.38
C ASP A 55 2.99 6.93 4.53
N ARG A 56 2.05 7.46 3.75
CA ARG A 56 0.68 6.95 3.71
C ARG A 56 0.58 5.53 3.14
N VAL A 57 1.43 5.17 2.18
CA VAL A 57 1.51 3.79 1.70
C VAL A 57 2.01 2.86 2.80
N GLY A 58 3.00 3.29 3.58
CA GLY A 58 3.50 2.53 4.74
C GLY A 58 2.41 2.26 5.77
N LEU A 59 1.66 3.29 6.16
CA LEU A 59 0.51 3.17 7.06
C LEU A 59 -0.54 2.17 6.53
N LEU A 60 -0.87 2.28 5.23
CA LEU A 60 -1.82 1.37 4.58
C LEU A 60 -1.34 -0.10 4.64
N LEU A 61 -0.04 -0.36 4.47
CA LEU A 61 0.50 -1.72 4.57
C LEU A 61 0.42 -2.27 5.99
N GLU A 62 0.73 -1.45 7.00
CA GLU A 62 0.60 -1.85 8.41
C GLU A 62 -0.87 -2.14 8.79
N GLU A 63 -1.83 -1.35 8.29
CA GLU A 63 -3.27 -1.65 8.47
C GLU A 63 -3.66 -3.01 7.85
N LYS A 64 -3.17 -3.29 6.63
CA LYS A 64 -3.45 -4.57 5.95
C LYS A 64 -2.76 -5.75 6.63
N LYS A 65 -1.57 -5.53 7.19
CA LYS A 65 -0.85 -6.51 8.02
C LYS A 65 -1.63 -6.85 9.29
N ALA A 66 -2.16 -5.84 10.00
CA ALA A 66 -3.03 -6.09 11.16
C ALA A 66 -4.25 -6.94 10.78
N GLN A 67 -4.91 -6.63 9.66
CA GLN A 67 -6.03 -7.43 9.14
C GLN A 67 -5.61 -8.87 8.79
N TYR A 68 -4.47 -9.05 8.12
CA TYR A 68 -3.94 -10.36 7.75
C TYR A 68 -3.63 -11.23 8.99
N LEU A 69 -2.96 -10.67 9.99
CA LEU A 69 -2.63 -11.37 11.23
C LEU A 69 -3.89 -11.74 12.03
N ALA A 70 -4.88 -10.86 12.09
CA ALA A 70 -6.16 -11.14 12.75
C ALA A 70 -6.91 -12.30 12.10
N LEU A 71 -6.84 -12.44 10.76
CA LEU A 71 -7.43 -13.56 10.04
C LEU A 71 -6.68 -14.89 10.24
N LYS A 72 -5.36 -14.84 10.47
CA LYS A 72 -4.51 -16.02 10.63
C LYS A 72 -4.60 -16.62 12.04
N ASN A 73 -4.94 -15.82 13.04
CA ASN A 73 -5.07 -16.23 14.44
C ASN A 73 -6.51 -16.68 14.81
N LYS A 74 -7.38 -16.91 13.82
CA LYS A 74 -8.74 -17.42 13.97
C LYS A 74 -8.85 -18.84 13.46
#